data_AF-A0A0W8D5J4-F1
#
_entry.id   AF-A0A0W8D5J4-F1
#
_cell.length_a   1.000
_cell.length_b   1.000
_cell.length_c   1.000
_cell.angle_alpha   90.00
_cell.angle_beta   90.00
_cell.angle_gamma   90.00
#
_symmetry.space_group_name_H-M   'P 1'
#
loop_
_entity.id
_entity.type
_entity.pdbx_description
1 polymer ?
#
loop_
_entity_poly.entity_id
_entity_poly.type
_entity_poly.pdbx_seq_one_letter_code
_entity_poly.pdbx_strand_id
1 'polypeptide(L)'
;MATLDKSVADVEVAAALTSLSIAYEKHEHRELPTTEDVIAELSHLPGLSTKNLVFKDKKEGLFLVTAAPTTVVDTKKLGARLHAAGIGGKKWNLRFATEDVLANTLKVTKGSVSPLCVMHDAKNEVRFVLDKALLDTTQVNCHPLRNDQTYSIKSDDLLKFVKHYNHEPIVVDFAAQTEEPSAATEKTKAPKAKKEEKKKPVEQKANEGMSVTKKENFADWYTDAITKSGMIDYYDVSGCYILRPYSYEIWERVQQFLDRNLKAIGVKNCYFPMFVTKEKLEKEKDHLEGLPPKWPG
;
A
#
# COMPACT_ATOMS: atom_id res chain seq x y z
N MET A 1 -19.84 10.66 -8.68
CA MET A 1 -20.89 9.61 -8.75
C MET A 1 -20.94 8.89 -7.42
N ALA A 2 -22.09 8.35 -7.04
CA ALA A 2 -22.26 7.65 -5.76
C ALA A 2 -21.75 6.20 -5.85
N THR A 3 -21.19 5.68 -4.75
CA THR A 3 -20.86 4.26 -4.58
C THR A 3 -22.13 3.43 -4.48
N LEU A 4 -22.03 2.12 -4.76
CA LEU A 4 -23.18 1.22 -4.67
C LEU A 4 -23.66 1.08 -3.22
N ASP A 5 -24.98 1.05 -3.06
CA ASP A 5 -25.60 0.61 -1.82
C ASP A 5 -25.34 -0.89 -1.63
N LYS A 6 -25.18 -1.33 -0.38
CA LYS A 6 -24.87 -2.72 -0.04
C LYS A 6 -25.90 -3.73 -0.59
N SER A 7 -27.19 -3.37 -0.59
CA SER A 7 -28.25 -4.24 -1.13
C SER A 7 -28.16 -4.38 -2.65
N VAL A 8 -27.81 -3.30 -3.34
CA VAL A 8 -27.63 -3.30 -4.80
C VAL A 8 -26.38 -4.09 -5.18
N ALA A 9 -25.28 -3.90 -4.44
CA ALA A 9 -24.03 -4.63 -4.63
C ALA A 9 -24.22 -6.16 -4.58
N ASP A 10 -24.93 -6.68 -3.57
CA ASP A 10 -25.19 -8.12 -3.41
C ASP A 10 -25.97 -8.68 -4.61
N VAL A 11 -27.02 -7.97 -5.05
CA VAL A 11 -27.87 -8.37 -6.17
C VAL A 11 -27.10 -8.33 -7.50
N GLU A 12 -26.31 -7.29 -7.75
CA GLU A 12 -25.53 -7.15 -8.98
C GLU A 12 -24.47 -8.25 -9.10
N VAL A 13 -23.74 -8.54 -8.01
CA VAL A 13 -22.73 -9.61 -7.98
C VAL A 13 -23.38 -10.98 -8.18
N ALA A 14 -24.47 -11.27 -7.46
CA ALA A 14 -25.20 -12.53 -7.60
C ALA A 14 -25.71 -12.74 -9.03
N ALA A 15 -26.24 -11.69 -9.67
CA ALA A 15 -26.69 -11.73 -11.05
C ALA A 15 -25.52 -11.97 -12.03
N ALA A 16 -24.39 -11.30 -11.83
CA ALA A 16 -23.18 -11.50 -12.63
C ALA A 16 -22.67 -12.95 -12.55
N LEU A 17 -22.51 -13.50 -11.34
CA LEU A 17 -22.07 -14.88 -11.15
C LEU A 17 -23.04 -15.88 -11.79
N THR A 18 -24.35 -15.66 -11.61
CA THR A 18 -25.39 -16.50 -12.21
C THR A 18 -25.33 -16.48 -13.74
N SER A 19 -25.16 -15.29 -14.35
CA SER A 19 -25.05 -15.14 -15.82
C SER A 19 -23.86 -15.90 -16.41
N LEU A 20 -22.81 -16.10 -15.60
CA LEU A 20 -21.61 -16.84 -15.98
C LEU A 20 -21.66 -18.31 -15.58
N SER A 21 -22.76 -18.78 -15.01
CA SER A 21 -22.89 -20.13 -14.43
C SER A 21 -21.77 -20.43 -13.42
N ILE A 22 -21.43 -19.45 -12.58
CA ILE A 22 -20.49 -19.59 -11.48
C ILE A 22 -21.29 -19.87 -10.20
N ALA A 23 -21.03 -21.03 -9.59
CA ALA A 23 -21.61 -21.38 -8.30
C ALA A 23 -20.89 -20.61 -7.18
N TYR A 24 -21.65 -20.18 -6.19
CA TYR A 24 -21.11 -19.50 -5.01
C TYR A 24 -21.88 -19.89 -3.74
N GLU A 25 -21.20 -19.87 -2.60
CA GLU A 25 -21.83 -19.94 -1.28
C GLU A 25 -21.78 -18.56 -0.61
N LYS A 26 -22.88 -18.17 0.03
CA LYS A 26 -23.02 -16.88 0.70
C LYS A 26 -22.88 -17.06 2.22
N HIS A 27 -22.02 -16.26 2.83
CA HIS A 27 -21.81 -16.22 4.27
C HIS A 27 -22.02 -14.80 4.78
N GLU A 28 -22.92 -14.62 5.75
CA GLU A 28 -23.16 -13.34 6.41
C GLU A 28 -22.31 -13.23 7.66
N HIS A 29 -21.79 -12.04 7.92
CA HIS A 29 -20.97 -11.76 9.10
C HIS A 29 -21.04 -10.28 9.46
N ARG A 30 -20.57 -9.90 10.64
CA ARG A 30 -20.39 -8.47 10.97
C ARG A 30 -19.25 -7.87 10.15
N GLU A 31 -19.14 -6.55 10.09
CA GLU A 31 -17.98 -5.92 9.45
C GLU A 31 -16.68 -6.28 10.19
N LEU A 32 -15.67 -6.72 9.43
CA LEU A 32 -14.37 -7.19 9.95
C LEU A 32 -13.28 -6.17 9.56
N PRO A 33 -12.93 -5.23 10.45
CA PRO A 33 -12.06 -4.10 10.10
C PRO A 33 -10.58 -4.49 9.98
N THR A 34 -10.15 -5.59 10.60
CA THR A 34 -8.74 -6.02 10.60
C THR A 34 -8.53 -7.36 9.91
N THR A 35 -7.29 -7.65 9.52
CA THR A 35 -6.93 -8.94 8.92
C THR A 35 -7.08 -10.07 9.94
N GLU A 36 -6.78 -9.78 11.20
CA GLU A 36 -6.93 -10.68 12.34
C GLU A 36 -8.40 -11.06 12.54
N ASP A 37 -9.33 -10.10 12.45
CA ASP A 37 -10.77 -10.36 12.53
C ASP A 37 -11.24 -11.27 11.39
N VAL A 38 -10.79 -11.01 10.17
CA VAL A 38 -11.09 -11.85 8.99
C VAL A 38 -10.62 -13.29 9.19
N ILE A 39 -9.39 -13.49 9.68
CA ILE A 39 -8.86 -14.82 9.93
C ILE A 39 -9.63 -15.50 11.07
N ALA A 40 -9.89 -14.79 12.16
CA ALA A 40 -10.60 -15.36 13.31
C ALA A 40 -12.03 -15.79 12.96
N GLU A 41 -12.77 -14.97 12.21
CA GLU A 41 -14.18 -15.21 11.93
C GLU A 41 -14.38 -16.15 10.73
N LEU A 42 -13.54 -16.09 9.70
CA LEU A 42 -13.74 -16.81 8.44
C LEU A 42 -12.81 -18.01 8.22
N SER A 43 -11.89 -18.33 9.14
CA SER A 43 -10.98 -19.50 9.02
C SER A 43 -11.67 -20.85 8.93
N HIS A 44 -12.94 -20.94 9.31
CA HIS A 44 -13.75 -22.15 9.17
C HIS A 44 -14.21 -22.40 7.73
N LEU A 45 -14.17 -21.38 6.86
CA LEU A 45 -14.51 -21.52 5.45
C LEU A 45 -13.37 -22.19 4.70
N PRO A 46 -13.67 -23.11 3.75
CA PRO A 46 -12.64 -23.71 2.92
C PRO A 46 -11.96 -22.67 2.02
N GLY A 47 -10.70 -22.91 1.70
CA GLY A 47 -9.92 -22.01 0.84
C GLY A 47 -9.30 -20.82 1.56
N LEU A 48 -8.98 -19.75 0.81
CA LEU A 48 -8.36 -18.55 1.35
C LEU A 48 -9.25 -17.31 1.14
N SER A 49 -9.41 -16.52 2.19
CA SER A 49 -9.97 -15.17 2.07
C SER A 49 -9.05 -14.26 1.28
N THR A 50 -9.63 -13.28 0.59
CA THR A 50 -8.87 -12.31 -0.20
C THR A 50 -8.77 -10.98 0.51
N LYS A 51 -7.60 -10.35 0.43
CA LYS A 51 -7.43 -8.92 0.67
C LYS A 51 -7.12 -8.22 -0.64
N ASN A 52 -7.59 -6.98 -0.76
CA ASN A 52 -7.56 -6.25 -2.02
C ASN A 52 -6.95 -4.88 -1.82
N LEU A 53 -5.94 -4.56 -2.62
CA LEU A 53 -5.21 -3.29 -2.57
C LEU A 53 -5.26 -2.66 -3.96
N VAL A 54 -5.72 -1.41 -4.04
CA VAL A 54 -5.72 -0.67 -5.31
C VAL A 54 -4.59 0.33 -5.31
N PHE A 55 -3.65 0.17 -6.24
CA PHE A 55 -2.55 1.09 -6.46
C PHE A 55 -2.72 1.86 -7.76
N LYS A 56 -2.11 3.04 -7.80
CA LYS A 56 -1.97 3.90 -8.97
C LYS A 56 -0.51 4.20 -9.17
N ASP A 57 -0.03 3.94 -10.38
CA ASP A 57 1.22 4.47 -10.89
C ASP A 57 0.93 5.62 -11.88
N LYS A 58 1.83 6.61 -11.96
CA LYS A 58 1.66 7.77 -12.85
C LYS A 58 1.72 7.38 -14.33
N LYS A 59 2.52 6.38 -14.68
CA LYS A 59 2.75 5.93 -16.06
C LYS A 59 2.00 4.66 -16.37
N GLU A 60 1.98 3.72 -15.43
CA GLU A 60 1.46 2.37 -15.67
C GLU A 60 -0.03 2.20 -15.36
N GLY A 61 -0.67 3.22 -14.77
CA GLY A 61 -2.11 3.22 -14.55
C GLY A 61 -2.54 2.61 -13.21
N LEU A 62 -3.72 1.99 -13.19
CA LEU A 62 -4.32 1.43 -11.98
C LEU A 62 -4.06 -0.07 -11.88
N PHE A 63 -3.87 -0.55 -10.66
CA PHE A 63 -3.64 -1.95 -10.34
C PHE A 63 -4.55 -2.38 -9.20
N LEU A 64 -5.33 -3.44 -9.41
CA LEU A 64 -6.06 -4.13 -8.35
C LEU A 64 -5.27 -5.39 -7.98
N VAL A 65 -4.66 -5.39 -6.79
CA VAL A 65 -3.88 -6.50 -6.26
C VAL A 65 -4.76 -7.30 -5.31
N THR A 66 -5.06 -8.54 -5.69
CA THR A 66 -5.81 -9.51 -4.89
C THR A 66 -4.85 -10.55 -4.34
N ALA A 67 -4.73 -10.63 -3.01
CA ALA A 67 -3.77 -11.49 -2.32
C ALA A 67 -4.37 -12.19 -1.10
N ALA A 68 -3.70 -13.22 -0.58
CA ALA A 68 -4.11 -13.83 0.69
C ALA A 68 -3.95 -12.84 1.86
N PRO A 69 -4.68 -13.01 2.98
CA PRO A 69 -4.74 -12.00 4.04
C PRO A 69 -3.37 -11.81 4.70
N THR A 70 -2.59 -12.88 4.81
CA THR A 70 -1.24 -12.90 5.38
C THR A 70 -0.14 -12.49 4.40
N THR A 71 -0.40 -12.42 3.09
CA THR A 71 0.61 -12.08 2.08
C THR A 71 1.10 -10.65 2.24
N VAL A 72 2.41 -10.42 2.43
CA VAL A 72 2.97 -9.07 2.50
C VAL A 72 3.16 -8.49 1.09
N VAL A 73 2.49 -7.37 0.81
CA VAL A 73 2.59 -6.66 -0.47
C VAL A 73 3.45 -5.41 -0.28
N ASP A 74 4.74 -5.52 -0.57
CA ASP A 74 5.67 -4.38 -0.61
C ASP A 74 5.61 -3.71 -1.99
N THR A 75 5.41 -2.39 -2.03
CA THR A 75 5.21 -1.65 -3.30
C THR A 75 6.46 -1.57 -4.16
N LYS A 76 7.67 -1.61 -3.59
CA LYS A 76 8.91 -1.63 -4.37
C LYS A 76 9.14 -3.00 -5.00
N LYS A 77 8.97 -4.06 -4.20
CA LYS A 77 9.06 -5.45 -4.69
C LYS A 77 7.96 -5.74 -5.71
N LEU A 78 6.73 -5.24 -5.49
CA LEU A 78 5.62 -5.37 -6.43
C LEU A 78 5.97 -4.75 -7.79
N GLY A 79 6.53 -3.53 -7.83
CA GLY A 79 6.99 -2.94 -9.08
C GLY A 79 8.02 -3.80 -9.82
N ALA A 80 9.02 -4.32 -9.10
CA ALA A 80 10.01 -5.24 -9.68
C ALA A 80 9.37 -6.53 -10.22
N ARG A 81 8.43 -7.13 -9.48
CA ARG A 81 7.69 -8.32 -9.88
C ARG A 81 6.82 -8.08 -11.11
N LEU A 82 6.14 -6.93 -11.18
CA LEU A 82 5.36 -6.54 -12.35
C LEU A 82 6.25 -6.34 -13.57
N HIS A 83 7.43 -5.73 -13.41
CA HIS A 83 8.41 -5.61 -14.49
C HIS A 83 8.92 -6.97 -14.97
N ALA A 84 9.22 -7.89 -14.05
CA ALA A 84 9.60 -9.27 -14.38
C ALA A 84 8.47 -10.03 -15.11
N ALA A 85 7.21 -9.72 -14.80
CA ALA A 85 6.04 -10.21 -15.51
C ALA A 85 5.78 -9.49 -16.86
N GLY A 86 6.72 -8.66 -17.34
CA GLY A 86 6.61 -7.96 -18.62
C GLY A 86 5.73 -6.71 -18.59
N ILE A 87 5.31 -6.25 -17.41
CA ILE A 87 4.46 -5.09 -17.24
C ILE A 87 5.33 -3.88 -16.90
N GLY A 88 5.22 -2.81 -17.68
CA GLY A 88 5.79 -1.51 -17.36
C GLY A 88 7.33 -1.41 -17.32
N GLY A 89 7.81 -0.24 -16.88
CA GLY A 89 9.23 0.10 -16.86
C GLY A 89 10.01 -0.32 -15.61
N LYS A 90 11.30 0.04 -15.55
CA LYS A 90 12.19 -0.24 -14.40
C LYS A 90 11.96 0.67 -13.18
N LYS A 91 11.15 1.71 -13.31
CA LYS A 91 10.91 2.72 -12.26
C LYS A 91 9.43 2.80 -11.95
N TRP A 92 9.09 2.52 -10.70
CA TRP A 92 7.72 2.48 -10.20
C TRP A 92 7.51 3.52 -9.10
N ASN A 93 6.31 4.10 -9.08
CA ASN A 93 5.81 4.98 -8.03
C ASN A 93 4.37 4.60 -7.72
N LEU A 94 4.20 3.39 -7.20
CA LEU A 94 2.91 2.86 -6.76
C LEU A 94 2.45 3.58 -5.50
N ARG A 95 1.28 4.21 -5.57
CA ARG A 95 0.60 4.88 -4.46
C ARG A 95 -0.80 4.30 -4.32
N PHE A 96 -1.37 4.30 -3.12
CA PHE A 96 -2.76 3.87 -2.96
C PHE A 96 -3.70 4.77 -3.78
N ALA A 97 -4.69 4.13 -4.40
CA ALA A 97 -5.78 4.86 -5.06
C ALA A 97 -6.60 5.64 -4.01
N THR A 98 -7.06 6.82 -4.40
CA THR A 98 -7.96 7.63 -3.57
C THR A 98 -9.38 7.09 -3.62
N GLU A 99 -10.22 7.44 -2.66
CA GLU A 99 -11.63 7.03 -2.64
C GLU A 99 -12.38 7.46 -3.91
N ASP A 100 -12.07 8.64 -4.45
CA ASP A 100 -12.64 9.10 -5.73
C ASP A 100 -12.29 8.16 -6.89
N VAL A 101 -11.06 7.61 -6.90
CA VAL A 101 -10.66 6.64 -7.94
C VAL A 101 -11.44 5.33 -7.76
N LEU A 102 -11.57 4.84 -6.53
CA LEU A 102 -12.34 3.64 -6.23
C LEU A 102 -13.82 3.79 -6.64
N ALA A 103 -14.44 4.91 -6.27
CA ALA A 103 -15.84 5.18 -6.56
C ALA A 103 -16.10 5.36 -8.07
N ASN A 104 -15.21 6.06 -8.78
CA ASN A 104 -15.43 6.36 -10.19
C ASN A 104 -15.05 5.20 -11.14
N THR A 105 -14.05 4.38 -10.78
CA THR A 105 -13.59 3.27 -11.64
C THR A 105 -14.23 1.94 -11.25
N LEU A 106 -14.39 1.67 -9.95
CA LEU A 106 -14.80 0.34 -9.44
C LEU A 106 -16.14 0.35 -8.70
N LYS A 107 -16.76 1.53 -8.53
CA LYS A 107 -18.03 1.77 -7.81
C LYS A 107 -18.06 1.26 -6.35
N VAL A 108 -16.90 1.18 -5.70
CA VAL A 108 -16.76 0.71 -4.32
C VAL A 108 -16.17 1.76 -3.39
N THR A 109 -16.45 1.62 -2.10
CA THR A 109 -15.78 2.36 -1.02
C THR A 109 -14.55 1.60 -0.50
N LYS A 110 -13.71 2.29 0.27
CA LYS A 110 -12.65 1.63 1.04
C LYS A 110 -13.28 0.61 2.01
N GLY A 111 -12.70 -0.59 2.07
CA GLY A 111 -13.23 -1.70 2.87
C GLY A 111 -14.14 -2.66 2.09
N SER A 112 -14.73 -2.22 0.99
CA SER A 112 -15.57 -3.05 0.10
C SER A 112 -14.85 -3.47 -1.19
N VAL A 113 -13.53 -3.25 -1.27
CA VAL A 113 -12.73 -3.63 -2.44
C VAL A 113 -12.63 -5.15 -2.52
N SER A 114 -12.89 -5.69 -3.70
CA SER A 114 -12.97 -7.12 -3.98
C SER A 114 -12.44 -7.41 -5.38
N PRO A 115 -11.92 -8.60 -5.69
CA PRO A 115 -11.67 -8.95 -7.09
C PRO A 115 -12.92 -8.81 -7.98
N LEU A 116 -14.12 -8.95 -7.42
CA LEU A 116 -15.36 -8.86 -8.18
C LEU A 116 -15.68 -7.44 -8.67
N CYS A 117 -15.04 -6.40 -8.14
CA CYS A 117 -15.34 -5.01 -8.51
C CYS A 117 -14.92 -4.67 -9.95
N VAL A 118 -14.13 -5.53 -10.60
CA VAL A 118 -13.77 -5.42 -12.01
C VAL A 118 -14.98 -5.38 -12.94
N MET A 119 -16.12 -5.96 -12.53
CA MET A 119 -17.37 -5.89 -13.31
C MET A 119 -17.87 -4.45 -13.54
N HIS A 120 -17.37 -3.49 -12.75
CA HIS A 120 -17.72 -2.08 -12.86
C HIS A 120 -16.68 -1.23 -13.57
N ASP A 121 -15.51 -1.79 -13.92
CA ASP A 121 -14.48 -1.08 -14.69
C ASP A 121 -14.83 -1.05 -16.18
N ALA A 122 -15.85 -0.28 -16.52
CA ALA A 122 -16.35 -0.18 -17.89
C ALA A 122 -15.31 0.31 -18.92
N LYS A 123 -14.20 0.89 -18.45
CA LYS A 123 -13.12 1.42 -19.30
C LYS A 123 -11.90 0.51 -19.34
N ASN A 124 -11.88 -0.59 -18.58
CA ASN A 124 -10.73 -1.48 -18.42
C ASN A 124 -9.46 -0.72 -18.01
N GLU A 125 -9.60 0.26 -17.10
CA GLU A 125 -8.48 1.09 -16.60
C GLU A 125 -7.58 0.32 -15.63
N VAL A 126 -8.09 -0.75 -15.01
CA VAL A 126 -7.44 -1.51 -13.95
C VAL A 126 -6.75 -2.76 -14.50
N ARG A 127 -5.46 -2.89 -14.20
CA ARG A 127 -4.70 -4.12 -14.38
C ARG A 127 -4.91 -5.01 -13.15
N PHE A 128 -5.44 -6.22 -13.37
CA PHE A 128 -5.71 -7.17 -12.30
C PHE A 128 -4.46 -7.99 -11.97
N VAL A 129 -4.01 -7.96 -10.73
CA VAL A 129 -2.83 -8.66 -10.22
C VAL A 129 -3.29 -9.68 -9.19
N LEU A 130 -2.96 -10.95 -9.42
CA LEU A 130 -3.40 -12.04 -8.57
C LEU A 130 -2.21 -12.72 -7.89
N ASP A 131 -2.29 -12.86 -6.57
CA ASP A 131 -1.35 -13.66 -5.80
C ASP A 131 -1.47 -15.14 -6.18
N LYS A 132 -0.35 -15.74 -6.58
CA LYS A 132 -0.28 -17.16 -6.92
C LYS A 132 -0.78 -18.07 -5.79
N ALA A 133 -0.59 -17.68 -4.52
CA ALA A 133 -1.05 -18.47 -3.38
C ALA A 133 -2.58 -18.69 -3.37
N LEU A 134 -3.35 -17.80 -4.01
CA LEU A 134 -4.81 -17.96 -4.15
C LEU A 134 -5.17 -18.99 -5.23
N LEU A 135 -4.32 -19.17 -6.24
CA LEU A 135 -4.53 -20.17 -7.30
C LEU A 135 -4.24 -21.60 -6.83
N ASP A 136 -3.38 -21.75 -5.83
CA ASP A 136 -3.04 -23.05 -5.26
C ASP A 136 -4.15 -23.62 -4.35
N THR A 137 -5.25 -22.87 -4.19
CA THR A 137 -6.43 -23.27 -3.40
C THR A 137 -7.57 -23.69 -4.30
N THR A 138 -8.44 -24.57 -3.80
CA THR A 138 -9.67 -24.96 -4.53
C THR A 138 -10.72 -23.86 -4.57
N GLN A 139 -10.70 -22.96 -3.58
CA GLN A 139 -11.73 -21.95 -3.35
C GLN A 139 -11.11 -20.67 -2.79
N VAL A 140 -11.70 -19.55 -3.15
CA VAL A 140 -11.38 -18.22 -2.62
C VAL A 140 -12.62 -17.58 -2.02
N ASN A 141 -12.42 -16.84 -0.94
CA ASN A 141 -13.49 -16.15 -0.21
C ASN A 141 -13.30 -14.64 -0.40
N CYS A 142 -14.31 -13.97 -0.95
CA CYS A 142 -14.22 -12.55 -1.32
C CYS A 142 -15.52 -11.81 -1.06
N HIS A 143 -15.42 -10.50 -0.83
CA HIS A 143 -16.58 -9.65 -0.56
C HIS A 143 -17.40 -9.41 -1.84
N PRO A 144 -18.75 -9.50 -1.81
CA PRO A 144 -19.61 -9.15 -2.94
C PRO A 144 -19.84 -7.63 -3.00
N LEU A 145 -18.73 -6.86 -2.99
CA LEU A 145 -18.71 -5.39 -2.99
C LEU A 145 -19.32 -4.73 -1.73
N ARG A 146 -19.39 -5.50 -0.64
CA ARG A 146 -19.80 -5.08 0.71
C ARG A 146 -19.05 -5.89 1.76
N ASN A 147 -18.76 -5.27 2.90
CA ASN A 147 -17.82 -5.76 3.91
C ASN A 147 -18.46 -6.57 5.07
N ASP A 148 -19.77 -6.81 5.01
CA ASP A 148 -20.57 -7.60 5.95
C ASP A 148 -21.05 -8.94 5.36
N GLN A 149 -20.55 -9.31 4.17
CA GLN A 149 -20.81 -10.59 3.54
C GLN A 149 -19.57 -11.10 2.82
N THR A 150 -19.49 -12.42 2.70
CA THR A 150 -18.43 -13.12 1.99
C THR A 150 -19.03 -14.16 1.06
N TYR A 151 -18.56 -14.15 -0.18
CA TYR A 151 -18.88 -15.13 -1.21
C TYR A 151 -17.70 -16.07 -1.41
N SER A 152 -18.02 -17.36 -1.37
CA SER A 152 -17.14 -18.49 -1.56
C SER A 152 -17.27 -18.98 -3.00
N ILE A 153 -16.21 -18.86 -3.81
CA ILE A 153 -16.20 -19.29 -5.22
C ILE A 153 -14.96 -20.12 -5.53
N LYS A 154 -15.03 -21.01 -6.53
CA LYS A 154 -13.84 -21.74 -6.97
C LYS A 154 -12.79 -20.79 -7.53
N SER A 155 -11.51 -21.10 -7.32
CA SER A 155 -10.40 -20.28 -7.82
C SER A 155 -10.40 -20.15 -9.34
N ASP A 156 -10.73 -21.24 -10.06
CA ASP A 156 -10.89 -21.22 -11.52
C ASP A 156 -12.07 -20.35 -11.98
N ASP A 157 -13.15 -20.32 -11.20
CA ASP A 157 -14.31 -19.48 -11.50
C ASP A 157 -14.01 -18.00 -11.25
N LEU A 158 -13.16 -17.67 -10.28
CA LEU A 158 -12.65 -16.31 -10.13
C LEU A 158 -11.88 -15.88 -11.39
N LEU A 159 -11.00 -16.75 -11.91
CA LEU A 159 -10.27 -16.48 -13.16
C LEU A 159 -11.22 -16.29 -14.34
N LYS A 160 -12.24 -17.14 -14.45
CA LYS A 160 -13.30 -17.02 -15.46
C LYS A 160 -14.04 -15.69 -15.34
N PHE A 161 -14.38 -15.26 -14.12
CA PHE A 161 -15.06 -14.00 -13.85
C PHE A 161 -14.23 -12.80 -14.32
N VAL A 162 -12.98 -12.68 -13.87
CA VAL A 162 -12.15 -11.50 -14.21
C VAL A 162 -11.86 -11.42 -15.71
N LYS A 163 -11.64 -12.57 -16.36
CA LYS A 163 -11.45 -12.64 -17.82
C LYS A 163 -12.71 -12.27 -18.59
N HIS A 164 -13.89 -12.68 -18.11
CA HIS A 164 -15.16 -12.27 -18.74
C HIS A 164 -15.31 -10.75 -18.78
N TYR A 165 -14.88 -10.06 -17.73
CA TYR A 165 -14.85 -8.59 -17.66
C TYR A 165 -13.58 -7.98 -18.27
N ASN A 166 -12.86 -8.71 -19.14
CA ASN A 166 -11.71 -8.22 -19.90
C ASN A 166 -10.49 -7.83 -19.03
N HIS A 167 -10.31 -8.49 -17.88
CA HIS A 167 -9.14 -8.36 -17.05
C HIS A 167 -8.33 -9.66 -17.05
N GLU A 168 -7.32 -9.73 -17.92
CA GLU A 168 -6.36 -10.83 -17.90
C GLU A 168 -5.47 -10.75 -16.64
N PRO A 169 -5.41 -11.81 -15.81
CA PRO A 169 -4.73 -11.80 -14.54
C PRO A 169 -3.21 -11.82 -14.71
N ILE A 170 -2.54 -10.84 -14.10
CA ILE A 170 -1.09 -10.84 -13.92
C ILE A 170 -0.79 -11.63 -12.65
N VAL A 171 -0.39 -12.89 -12.81
CA VAL A 171 -0.06 -13.77 -11.68
C VAL A 171 1.30 -13.41 -11.11
N VAL A 172 1.35 -13.13 -9.81
CA VAL A 172 2.57 -12.77 -9.09
C VAL A 172 2.77 -13.73 -7.93
N ASP A 173 3.95 -14.34 -7.87
CA ASP A 173 4.38 -15.13 -6.72
C ASP A 173 4.97 -14.18 -5.66
N PHE A 174 4.19 -13.92 -4.61
CA PHE A 174 4.63 -13.04 -3.52
C PHE A 174 5.57 -13.73 -2.53
N ALA A 175 5.61 -15.07 -2.52
CA ALA A 175 6.49 -15.87 -1.68
C ALA A 175 7.88 -16.06 -2.31
N ALA A 176 7.96 -16.06 -3.65
CA ALA A 176 9.22 -16.17 -4.36
C ALA A 176 10.18 -15.00 -4.02
N GLN A 177 11.43 -15.37 -3.72
CA GLN A 177 12.53 -14.42 -3.69
C GLN A 177 12.77 -13.90 -5.11
N THR A 178 12.68 -12.59 -5.30
CA THR A 178 13.09 -11.98 -6.55
C THR A 178 14.62 -11.98 -6.59
N GLU A 179 15.23 -12.81 -7.42
CA GLU A 179 16.62 -12.63 -7.81
C GLU A 179 16.74 -11.28 -8.53
N GLU A 180 17.34 -10.29 -7.86
CA GLU A 180 17.82 -9.11 -8.58
C GLU A 180 18.88 -9.57 -9.59
N PRO A 181 18.84 -9.11 -10.85
CA PRO A 181 19.94 -9.36 -11.76
C PRO A 181 21.21 -8.76 -11.15
N SER A 182 22.10 -9.65 -10.73
CA SER A 182 23.47 -9.35 -10.31
C SER A 182 24.10 -8.39 -11.32
N ALA A 183 24.46 -7.21 -10.82
CA ALA A 183 25.17 -6.20 -11.59
C ALA A 183 26.56 -6.73 -11.95
N ALA A 184 26.74 -7.17 -13.19
CA ALA A 184 28.07 -7.38 -13.76
C ALA A 184 28.07 -7.04 -15.26
N THR A 185 28.41 -5.78 -15.57
CA THR A 185 29.47 -5.44 -16.53
C THR A 185 29.70 -3.93 -16.50
N GLU A 186 30.58 -3.51 -15.58
CA GLU A 186 31.34 -2.29 -15.77
C GLU A 186 32.18 -2.44 -17.05
N LYS A 187 31.90 -1.59 -18.05
CA LYS A 187 32.92 -1.13 -18.99
C LYS A 187 33.29 0.30 -18.65
N THR A 188 34.46 0.39 -18.04
CA THR A 188 35.39 1.51 -17.94
C THR A 188 35.16 2.61 -18.98
N LYS A 189 34.82 3.81 -18.49
CA LYS A 189 35.29 5.07 -19.10
C LYS A 189 36.02 5.87 -18.03
N ALA A 190 37.28 6.16 -18.34
CA ALA A 190 38.22 6.94 -17.55
C ALA A 190 37.68 8.36 -17.22
N PRO A 191 38.21 9.00 -16.18
CA PRO A 191 37.50 10.01 -15.40
C PRO A 191 37.45 11.36 -16.11
N LYS A 192 36.25 11.93 -16.27
CA LYS A 192 36.11 13.38 -16.41
C LYS A 192 36.03 13.98 -15.02
N ALA A 193 37.03 14.80 -14.70
CA ALA A 193 37.12 15.59 -13.48
C ALA A 193 35.79 16.26 -13.15
N LYS A 194 35.11 15.78 -12.10
CA LYS A 194 34.09 16.55 -11.42
C LYS A 194 34.84 17.58 -10.56
N LYS A 195 34.62 18.85 -10.88
CA LYS A 195 34.89 19.94 -9.93
C LYS A 195 34.24 19.57 -8.60
N GLU A 196 35.02 19.63 -7.53
CA GLU A 196 34.51 19.75 -6.17
C GLU A 196 33.60 20.98 -6.13
N GLU A 197 32.29 20.77 -6.11
CA GLU A 197 31.41 21.75 -5.49
C GLU A 197 31.58 21.60 -3.98
N LYS A 198 32.52 22.38 -3.45
CA LYS A 198 32.48 22.80 -2.05
C LYS A 198 31.05 23.29 -1.79
N LYS A 199 30.29 22.56 -0.98
CA LYS A 199 29.09 23.10 -0.32
C LYS A 199 29.56 24.29 0.51
N LYS A 200 29.45 25.49 -0.06
CA LYS A 200 29.51 26.72 0.71
C LYS A 200 28.37 26.67 1.74
N PRO A 201 28.56 27.24 2.94
CA PRO A 201 27.43 27.51 3.82
C PRO A 201 26.40 28.26 2.98
N VAL A 202 25.19 27.71 2.87
CA VAL A 202 24.11 28.39 2.16
C VAL A 202 23.76 29.59 3.03
N GLU A 203 24.31 30.73 2.66
CA GLU A 203 23.81 32.04 3.06
C GLU A 203 22.32 32.07 2.66
N GLN A 204 21.46 32.07 3.67
CA GLN A 204 20.02 32.21 3.50
C GLN A 204 19.73 33.58 2.89
N LYS A 205 19.65 33.64 1.56
CA LYS A 205 18.85 34.67 0.91
C LYS A 205 17.40 34.23 0.96
N ALA A 206 16.65 34.94 1.80
CA ALA A 206 15.22 34.83 1.96
C ALA A 206 14.54 34.99 0.59
N ASN A 207 14.06 33.89 0.03
CA ASN A 207 12.97 33.91 -0.93
C ASN A 207 11.73 33.51 -0.12
N GLU A 208 11.03 34.51 0.42
CA GLU A 208 10.04 34.40 1.50
C GLU A 208 8.70 33.73 1.08
N GLY A 209 8.68 33.04 -0.07
CA GLY A 209 7.48 32.41 -0.63
C GLY A 209 7.48 30.88 -0.58
N MET A 210 6.28 30.29 -0.49
CA MET A 210 6.06 28.86 -0.74
C MET A 210 6.39 28.54 -2.21
N SER A 211 7.10 27.44 -2.47
CA SER A 211 7.54 27.06 -3.83
C SER A 211 6.45 26.45 -4.69
N VAL A 212 5.41 25.90 -4.05
CA VAL A 212 4.25 25.26 -4.68
C VAL A 212 2.99 25.61 -3.92
N THR A 213 1.82 25.57 -4.57
CA THR A 213 0.56 25.74 -3.87
C THR A 213 0.10 24.43 -3.21
N LYS A 214 -0.68 24.56 -2.12
CA LYS A 214 -1.28 23.40 -1.42
C LYS A 214 -2.10 22.48 -2.34
N LYS A 215 -2.74 23.04 -3.37
CA LYS A 215 -3.59 22.28 -4.32
C LYS A 215 -2.79 21.51 -5.36
N GLU A 216 -1.65 22.04 -5.80
CA GLU A 216 -0.83 21.40 -6.84
C GLU A 216 0.01 20.26 -6.27
N ASN A 217 0.68 20.50 -5.14
CA ASN A 217 1.55 19.52 -4.52
C ASN A 217 1.58 19.71 -3.01
N PHE A 218 0.69 19.00 -2.33
CA PHE A 218 0.58 19.06 -0.88
C PHE A 218 1.86 18.65 -0.15
N ALA A 219 2.61 17.65 -0.66
CA ALA A 219 3.79 17.12 0.01
C ALA A 219 4.94 18.14 0.03
N ASP A 220 5.23 18.74 -1.11
CA ASP A 220 6.27 19.77 -1.22
C ASP A 220 5.82 21.07 -0.53
N TRP A 221 4.53 21.42 -0.64
CA TRP A 221 3.96 22.55 0.09
C TRP A 221 4.08 22.39 1.60
N TYR A 222 3.77 21.19 2.13
CA TYR A 222 3.86 20.89 3.55
C TYR A 222 5.31 20.93 4.04
N THR A 223 6.24 20.36 3.26
CA THR A 223 7.68 20.40 3.54
C THR A 223 8.18 21.84 3.60
N ASP A 224 7.80 22.66 2.62
CA ASP A 224 8.09 24.08 2.61
C ASP A 224 7.47 24.79 3.82
N ALA A 225 6.21 24.49 4.14
CA ALA A 225 5.51 25.13 5.23
C ALA A 225 6.22 24.88 6.57
N ILE A 226 6.65 23.66 6.87
CA ILE A 226 7.29 23.30 8.15
C ILE A 226 8.77 23.71 8.22
N THR A 227 9.48 23.75 7.09
CA THR A 227 10.90 24.14 7.08
C THR A 227 11.06 25.66 7.01
N LYS A 228 10.31 26.34 6.13
CA LYS A 228 10.40 27.81 5.95
C LYS A 228 9.78 28.59 7.09
N SER A 229 8.79 28.02 7.81
CA SER A 229 8.27 28.62 9.05
C SER A 229 9.21 28.45 10.25
N GLY A 230 10.33 27.73 10.09
CA GLY A 230 11.25 27.43 11.18
C GLY A 230 10.63 26.52 12.25
N MET A 231 9.74 25.61 11.87
CA MET A 231 9.18 24.63 12.79
C MET A 231 10.11 23.43 12.99
N ILE A 232 10.76 22.97 11.91
CA ILE A 232 11.72 21.86 11.95
C ILE A 232 13.02 22.18 11.21
N ASP A 233 14.11 21.57 11.66
CA ASP A 233 15.36 21.45 10.90
C ASP A 233 15.68 19.98 10.63
N TYR A 234 16.36 19.71 9.52
CA TYR A 234 16.85 18.37 9.20
C TYR A 234 18.08 18.03 10.04
N TYR A 235 18.14 16.78 10.50
CA TYR A 235 19.35 16.20 11.09
C TYR A 235 20.07 15.31 10.09
N ASP A 236 21.34 14.99 10.34
CA ASP A 236 22.18 14.18 9.45
C ASP A 236 21.64 12.74 9.31
N VAL A 237 20.92 12.26 10.32
CA VAL A 237 20.25 10.96 10.29
C VAL A 237 18.90 11.08 9.59
N SER A 238 18.74 10.34 8.48
CA SER A 238 17.48 10.30 7.73
C SER A 238 16.31 9.85 8.63
N GLY A 239 15.26 10.66 8.68
CA GLY A 239 14.09 10.40 9.53
C GLY A 239 14.18 11.00 10.93
N CYS A 240 15.33 11.57 11.31
CA CYS A 240 15.47 12.38 12.51
C CYS A 240 15.33 13.87 12.17
N TYR A 241 14.51 14.56 12.94
CA TYR A 241 14.25 15.99 12.78
C TYR A 241 14.51 16.71 14.09
N ILE A 242 15.07 17.91 14.01
CA ILE A 242 15.18 18.81 15.13
C ILE A 242 13.90 19.64 15.15
N LEU A 243 13.06 19.47 16.17
CA LEU A 243 11.90 20.32 16.38
C LEU A 243 12.36 21.61 17.06
N ARG A 244 12.02 22.77 16.50
CA ARG A 244 12.32 24.07 17.10
C ARG A 244 11.42 24.33 18.32
N PRO A 245 11.78 25.26 19.23
CA PRO A 245 11.06 25.46 20.49
C PRO A 245 9.54 25.59 20.35
N TYR A 246 9.05 26.38 19.39
CA TYR A 246 7.61 26.52 19.16
C TYR A 246 6.91 25.23 18.71
N SER A 247 7.59 24.41 17.89
CA SER A 247 7.05 23.11 17.47
C SER A 247 7.10 22.08 18.57
N TYR A 248 8.13 22.12 19.41
CA TYR A 248 8.20 21.28 20.60
C TYR A 248 7.11 21.64 21.61
N GLU A 249 6.80 22.93 21.80
CA GLU A 249 5.68 23.38 22.65
C GLU A 249 4.32 22.85 22.14
N ILE A 250 4.09 22.89 20.81
CA ILE A 250 2.91 22.28 20.20
C ILE A 250 2.85 20.77 20.53
N TRP A 251 3.98 20.08 20.37
CA TRP A 251 4.08 18.66 20.68
C TRP A 251 3.78 18.36 22.16
N GLU A 252 4.30 19.15 23.10
CA GLU A 252 4.03 19.01 24.53
C GLU A 252 2.53 19.17 24.84
N ARG A 253 1.86 20.15 24.21
CA ARG A 253 0.41 20.34 24.39
C ARG A 253 -0.39 19.14 23.88
N VAL A 254 -0.01 18.58 22.73
CA VAL A 254 -0.63 17.36 22.17
C VAL A 254 -0.41 16.16 23.11
N GLN A 255 0.83 15.98 23.56
CA GLN A 255 1.18 14.89 24.47
C GLN A 255 0.40 14.99 25.78
N GLN A 256 0.36 16.16 26.42
CA GLN A 256 -0.38 16.38 27.67
C GLN A 256 -1.88 16.10 27.52
N PHE A 257 -2.47 16.49 26.40
CA PHE A 257 -3.88 16.21 26.10
C PHE A 257 -4.12 14.70 25.98
N LEU A 258 -3.33 14.00 25.16
CA LEU A 258 -3.49 12.56 24.95
C LEU A 258 -3.19 11.76 26.21
N ASP A 259 -2.12 12.09 26.93
CA ASP A 259 -1.73 11.43 28.17
C ASP A 259 -2.87 11.44 29.20
N ARG A 260 -3.54 12.59 29.36
CA ARG A 260 -4.66 12.73 30.28
C ARG A 260 -5.81 11.79 29.92
N ASN A 261 -6.16 11.74 28.64
CA ASN A 261 -7.28 10.91 28.15
C ASN A 261 -6.95 9.41 28.22
N LEU A 262 -5.73 9.02 27.83
CA LEU A 262 -5.31 7.62 27.84
C LEU A 262 -5.15 7.08 29.27
N LYS A 263 -4.60 7.88 30.19
CA LYS A 263 -4.50 7.50 31.60
C LYS A 263 -5.87 7.29 32.25
N ALA A 264 -6.89 8.08 31.85
CA ALA A 264 -8.25 7.94 32.37
C ALA A 264 -8.91 6.59 32.03
N ILE A 265 -8.51 5.95 30.92
CA ILE A 265 -8.99 4.61 30.53
C ILE A 265 -8.06 3.47 30.99
N GLY A 266 -7.10 3.76 31.87
CA GLY A 266 -6.21 2.76 32.49
C GLY A 266 -4.94 2.45 31.68
N VAL A 267 -4.66 3.17 30.59
CA VAL A 267 -3.42 3.00 29.82
C VAL A 267 -2.23 3.55 30.60
N LYS A 268 -1.12 2.80 30.61
CA LYS A 268 0.13 3.16 31.28
C LYS A 268 1.23 3.42 30.26
N ASN A 269 1.97 4.51 30.44
CA ASN A 269 3.12 4.82 29.59
C ASN A 269 4.24 3.79 29.83
N CYS A 270 4.87 3.35 28.76
CA CYS A 270 6.06 2.52 28.79
C CYS A 270 7.19 3.22 28.03
N TYR A 271 8.40 3.14 28.56
CA TYR A 271 9.59 3.67 27.91
C TYR A 271 10.34 2.53 27.23
N PHE A 272 10.57 2.67 25.93
CA PHE A 272 11.47 1.81 25.19
C PHE A 272 12.78 2.57 24.92
N PRO A 273 13.94 1.92 25.11
CA PRO A 273 15.22 2.56 24.85
C PRO A 273 15.34 2.91 23.36
N MET A 274 15.75 4.14 23.06
CA MET A 274 16.02 4.57 21.68
C MET A 274 17.28 3.95 21.09
N PHE A 275 18.17 3.43 21.94
CA PHE A 275 19.43 2.82 21.53
C PHE A 275 19.37 1.31 21.71
N VAL A 276 19.72 0.60 20.65
CA VAL A 276 19.89 -0.86 20.64
C VAL A 276 21.40 -1.14 20.60
N THR A 277 21.86 -2.17 21.31
CA THR A 277 23.27 -2.55 21.26
C THR A 277 23.66 -2.97 19.86
N LYS A 278 24.89 -2.65 19.44
CA LYS A 278 25.39 -3.02 18.10
C LYS A 278 25.20 -4.51 17.80
N GLU A 279 25.44 -5.37 18.78
CA GLU A 279 25.26 -6.82 18.66
C GLU A 279 23.81 -7.24 18.37
N LYS A 280 22.82 -6.58 18.99
CA LYS A 280 21.39 -6.83 18.70
C LYS A 280 20.99 -6.30 17.33
N LEU A 281 21.55 -5.16 16.93
CA LEU A 281 21.35 -4.53 15.62
C LEU A 281 21.98 -5.38 14.49
N GLU A 282 23.07 -6.10 14.78
CA GLU A 282 23.74 -7.00 13.85
C GLU A 282 23.07 -8.38 13.79
N LYS A 283 22.50 -8.91 14.89
CA LYS A 283 21.68 -10.13 14.85
C LYS A 283 20.42 -9.99 13.99
N GLU A 284 19.87 -8.78 13.86
CA GLU A 284 18.77 -8.51 12.93
C GLU A 284 19.22 -8.50 11.45
N LYS A 285 20.52 -8.30 11.14
CA LYS A 285 20.99 -8.34 9.73
C LYS A 285 20.78 -9.69 9.08
N ASP A 286 20.87 -10.78 9.84
CA ASP A 286 20.68 -12.15 9.34
C ASP A 286 19.19 -12.54 9.22
N HIS A 287 18.27 -11.68 9.69
CA HIS A 287 16.81 -11.88 9.61
C HIS A 287 16.09 -10.80 8.78
N LEU A 288 16.79 -9.76 8.34
CA LEU A 288 16.26 -8.66 7.53
C LEU A 288 16.71 -8.78 6.07
N GLU A 289 16.33 -9.86 5.39
CA GLU A 289 16.35 -9.92 3.92
C GLU A 289 15.29 -8.96 3.34
N GLY A 290 15.64 -7.68 3.25
CA GLY A 290 14.87 -6.72 2.45
C GLY A 290 14.67 -5.31 3.00
N LEU A 291 15.26 -4.94 4.14
CA LEU A 291 15.37 -3.53 4.52
C LEU A 291 16.69 -2.98 3.96
N PRO A 292 16.68 -2.17 2.87
CA PRO A 292 17.91 -1.48 2.47
C PRO A 292 18.37 -0.61 3.63
N PRO A 293 19.69 -0.56 3.93
CA PRO A 293 20.21 0.26 5.02
C PRO A 293 19.97 1.72 4.66
N LYS A 294 18.90 2.30 5.19
CA LYS A 294 18.70 3.75 5.20
C LYS A 294 19.34 4.32 6.45
N TRP A 295 20.66 4.35 6.44
CA TRP A 295 21.43 5.22 7.32
C TRP A 295 22.44 5.94 6.43
N PRO A 296 22.34 7.27 6.24
CA PRO A 296 23.44 8.03 5.68
C PRO A 296 24.61 7.92 6.66
N GLY A 297 25.80 7.62 6.14
CA GLY A 297 27.05 7.83 6.88
C GLY A 297 27.43 9.30 6.95
#